data_AF-A0A7J5DT44-F1
#
_entry.id   AF-A0A7J5DT44-F1
#
_cell.length_a   1.000
_cell.length_b   1.000
_cell.length_c   1.000
_cell.angle_alpha   90.00
_cell.angle_beta   90.00
_cell.angle_gamma   90.00
#
_symmetry.space_group_name_H-M   'P 1'
#
loop_
_entity.id
_entity.type
_entity.pdbx_description
1 polymer ?
#
loop_
_entity_poly.entity_id
_entity_poly.type
_entity_poly.pdbx_seq_one_letter_code
_entity_poly.pdbx_strand_id
1 'polypeptide(L)' 'MSRPLFGTPIAQPFRWFAWHPVHTGDRGWRWLRPVWRQRYQTKVHLPGPIHQWWHHDVERDGGDHG' A
#
# COMPACT_ATOMS: atom_id res chain seq x y z
N MET A 1 -10.39 4.47 -0.31
CA MET A 1 -8.97 4.04 -0.42
C MET A 1 -8.13 5.08 -1.14
N SER A 2 -6.89 5.33 -0.70
CA SER A 2 -5.93 6.18 -1.42
C SER A 2 -5.01 5.31 -2.30
N ARG A 3 -5.37 5.11 -3.57
CA ARG A 3 -4.45 4.42 -4.49
C ARG A 3 -3.38 5.40 -4.99
N PRO A 4 -2.09 5.03 -4.97
CA PRO A 4 -1.05 5.86 -5.56
C PRO A 4 -1.30 6.12 -7.05
N LEU A 5 -1.43 7.39 -7.44
CA LEU A 5 -1.75 7.78 -8.84
C LEU A 5 -0.67 7.35 -9.84
N PHE A 6 0.60 7.32 -9.40
CA PHE A 6 1.77 7.01 -10.23
C PHE A 6 2.24 5.55 -10.11
N GLY A 7 1.56 4.75 -9.28
CA GLY A 7 1.94 3.38 -9.00
C GLY A 7 0.99 2.35 -9.61
N THR A 8 1.56 1.23 -10.06
CA THR A 8 0.84 -0.01 -10.38
C THR A 8 1.12 -1.03 -9.28
N PRO A 9 0.11 -1.71 -8.71
CA PRO A 9 0.34 -2.78 -7.75
C PRO A 9 0.99 -3.98 -8.45
N ILE A 10 2.06 -4.53 -7.88
CA ILE A 10 2.79 -5.68 -8.44
C ILE A 10 2.66 -6.97 -7.61
N ALA A 11 1.98 -6.88 -6.46
CA ALA A 11 1.68 -8.00 -5.59
C ALA A 11 0.31 -7.82 -4.94
N GLN A 12 -0.28 -8.93 -4.49
CA GLN A 12 -1.50 -8.88 -3.70
C GLN A 12 -1.23 -8.21 -2.33
N PRO A 13 -2.17 -7.43 -1.80
CA PRO A 13 -2.04 -6.87 -0.47
C PRO A 13 -2.12 -7.99 0.57
N PHE A 14 -1.27 -7.92 1.60
CA PHE A 14 -1.28 -8.84 2.72
C PHE A 14 -1.29 -8.10 4.06
N ARG A 15 -1.72 -8.78 5.12
CA ARG A 15 -1.68 -8.24 6.48
C ARG A 15 -0.24 -8.22 6.98
N TRP A 16 0.19 -7.09 7.51
CA TRP A 16 1.52 -6.89 8.06
C TRP A 16 1.45 -6.08 9.35
N PHE A 17 2.32 -6.37 10.31
CA PHE A 17 2.34 -5.69 11.60
C PHE A 17 3.32 -4.50 11.58
N ALA A 18 2.82 -3.29 11.84
CA ALA A 18 3.61 -2.06 11.84
C ALA A 18 4.49 -1.94 13.10
N TRP A 19 5.60 -2.67 13.13
CA TRP A 19 6.56 -2.65 14.25
C TRP A 19 7.34 -1.33 14.38
N HIS A 20 7.33 -0.48 13.36
CA HIS A 20 7.80 0.92 13.40
C HIS A 20 6.69 1.87 12.92
N PRO A 21 6.79 3.19 13.21
CA PRO A 21 5.86 4.16 12.65
C PRO A 21 5.86 4.12 11.12
N VAL A 22 4.67 3.98 10.53
CA VAL A 22 4.45 4.01 9.07
C VAL A 22 3.33 4.98 8.74
N HIS A 23 3.47 5.69 7.63
CA HIS A 23 2.38 6.48 7.09
C HIS A 23 1.44 5.58 6.28
N THR A 24 0.15 5.62 6.61
CA THR A 24 -0.93 4.98 5.85
C THR A 24 -1.56 6.00 4.92
N GLY A 25 -1.96 5.55 3.73
CA GLY A 25 -2.55 6.44 2.75
C GLY A 25 -3.96 6.94 3.14
N ASP A 26 -4.67 6.20 3.99
CA ASP A 26 -6.05 6.45 4.38
C ASP A 26 -6.22 7.11 5.76
N ARG A 27 -5.35 6.84 6.73
CA ARG A 27 -5.53 7.27 8.13
C ARG A 27 -4.27 7.83 8.80
N GLY A 28 -3.30 8.31 8.03
CA GLY A 28 -2.09 8.95 8.55
C GLY A 28 -1.12 7.97 9.23
N TRP A 29 -0.39 8.41 10.26
CA TRP A 29 0.63 7.57 10.92
C TRP A 29 0.03 6.45 11.77
N ARG A 30 0.65 5.26 11.70
CA ARG A 30 0.30 4.07 12.50
C ARG A 30 1.56 3.42 13.07
N TRP A 31 1.43 2.86 14.27
CA TRP A 31 2.50 2.17 14.98
C TRP A 31 1.92 1.09 15.90
N LEU A 32 2.58 -0.06 16.01
CA LEU A 32 2.20 -1.22 16.82
C LEU A 32 0.76 -1.72 16.57
N ARG A 33 0.35 -1.75 15.30
CA ARG A 33 -0.98 -2.21 14.86
C ARG A 33 -0.88 -2.96 13.53
N PRO A 34 -1.79 -3.92 13.24
CA PRO A 34 -1.91 -4.52 11.92
C PRO A 34 -2.36 -3.50 10.87
N VAL A 35 -1.73 -3.53 9.70
CA VAL A 35 -2.11 -2.75 8.50
C VAL A 35 -2.12 -3.66 7.28
N TRP A 36 -2.77 -3.22 6.21
CA TRP A 36 -2.59 -3.81 4.89
C TRP A 36 -1.34 -3.22 4.26
N ARG A 37 -0.50 -4.08 3.68
CA ARG A 37 0.72 -3.69 2.99
C ARG A 37 0.68 -4.21 1.56
N GLN A 38 0.98 -3.34 0.60
CA GLN A 38 1.00 -3.68 -0.83
C GLN A 38 2.23 -3.11 -1.51
N ARG A 39 2.85 -3.91 -2.39
CA ARG A 39 4.00 -3.47 -3.19
C ARG A 39 3.52 -2.79 -4.46
N TYR A 40 4.01 -1.59 -4.69
CA TYR A 40 3.77 -0.80 -5.89
C TYR A 40 5.06 -0.62 -6.68
N GLN A 41 4.90 -0.40 -7.98
CA GLN A 41 5.95 -0.02 -8.91
C GLN A 41 5.51 1.23 -9.69
N THR A 42 6.44 2.08 -10.11
CA THR A 42 6.11 3.17 -11.05
C THR A 42 5.51 2.60 -12.34
N LYS A 43 4.50 3.28 -12.89
CA LYS A 43 3.89 2.89 -14.16
C LYS A 43 4.94 2.82 -15.27
N VAL A 44 4.91 1.75 -16.06
CA VAL A 44 5.94 1.45 -17.08
C VAL A 44 6.00 2.50 -18.21
N HIS A 45 4.90 3.23 -18.46
CA HIS A 45 4.86 4.30 -19.47
C HIS A 45 5.34 5.66 -18.95
N LEU A 46 5.67 5.79 -17.65
CA LEU A 46 6.25 7.01 -17.13
C LEU A 46 7.76 7.04 -17.49
N PRO A 47 8.28 8.17 -17.98
CA PRO A 47 9.71 8.30 -18.23
C PRO A 47 10.49 8.23 -16.91
N GLY A 48 11.63 7.53 -16.93
CA GLY A 48 12.55 7.42 -15.79
C GLY A 48 12.69 6.02 -15.21
N PRO A 49 13.38 5.87 -14.06
CA PRO A 49 13.65 4.58 -13.47
C PRO A 49 12.39 3.90 -12.93
N ILE A 50 12.40 2.57 -12.98
CA ILE A 50 11.40 1.75 -12.30
C ILE A 50 11.69 1.78 -10.80
N HIS A 51 10.84 2.45 -10.03
CA HIS A 51 10.92 2.46 -8.56
C HIS A 51 9.86 1.54 -7.99
N GLN A 52 10.21 0.84 -6.90
CA GLN A 52 9.28 0.01 -6.15
C GLN A 52 9.22 0.48 -4.71
N TRP A 53 8.02 0.54 -4.14
CA TRP A 53 7.81 0.95 -2.76
C TRP A 53 6.65 0.20 -2.11
N TRP A 54 6.57 0.32 -0.79
CA TRP A 54 5.49 -0.22 0.01
C TRP A 54 4.47 0.86 0.30
N HIS A 55 3.20 0.55 0.04
CA HIS A 55 2.07 1.35 0.46
C HIS A 55 1.35 0.65 1.61
N HIS A 56 0.83 1.44 2.55
CA HIS A 56 0.12 0.94 3.73
C HIS A 56 -1.27 1.54 3.79
N ASP A 57 -2.26 0.72 4.12
CA ASP A 57 -3.66 1.13 4.31
C ASP A 57 -4.21 0.47 5.59
N VAL A 58 -5.09 1.15 6.31
CA VAL A 58 -5.78 0.55 7.47
C VAL A 58 -6.95 -0.31 7.01
N GLU A 59 -7.72 0.19 6.05
CA GLU A 59 -8.91 -0.49 5.52
C GLU A 59 -8.65 -1.12 4.15
N ARG A 60 -9.43 -2.15 3.85
CA ARG A 60 -9.55 -2.73 2.51
C ARG A 60 -11.02 -2.71 2.14
N ASP A 61 -11.40 -2.02 1.08
CA ASP A 61 -12.76 -2.17 0.55
C ASP A 61 -12.92 -3.60 0.01
N GLY A 62 -13.92 -4.29 0.56
CA GLY A 62 -14.69 -5.38 -0.05
C GLY A 62 -13.94 -6.37 -0.92
N GLY A 63 -13.52 -7.47 -0.32
CA GLY A 63 -13.24 -8.74 -1.00
C GLY A 63 -13.53 -9.90 -0.07
N ASP A 64 -14.60 -9.78 0.71
CA ASP A 64 -15.24 -10.87 1.44
C ASP A 64 -16.72 -10.81 1.06
N HIS A 65 -17.05 -11.45 -0.05
CA HIS A 65 -18.41 -11.90 -0.34
C HIS A 65 -18.42 -13.40 -0.05
N GLY A 66 -18.92 -13.77 1.13
CA GLY A 66 -19.35 -15.13 1.44
C GLY A 66 -18.28 -16.04 2.01
#